data_AF-A0A4S0JZ73-F1
#
_entry.id   AF-A0A4S0JZ73-F1
#
_cell.length_a   1.000
_cell.length_b   1.000
_cell.length_c   1.000
_cell.angle_alpha   90.00
_cell.angle_beta   90.00
_cell.angle_gamma   90.00
#
_symmetry.space_group_name_H-M   'P 1'
#
loop_
_entity.id
_entity.type
_entity.pdbx_description
1 polymer ?
#
loop_
_entity_poly.entity_id
_entity_poly.type
_entity_poly.pdbx_seq_one_letter_code
_entity_poly.pdbx_strand_id
1 'polypeptide(L)'
;SMLMAAGLNVRLRVLIPAVENSIAGNAFRPGDVLASRKGISVEIGNTDAEGRLVLGDALALADEEEPRLLVDMATLTGAARVALGPDLPPFYTDDEALASELAAASLAVEDPL
;
A
#
# COMPACT_ATOMS: atom_id res chain seq x y z
N SER A 1 3.18 -5.39 -19.87
CA SER A 1 2.11 -4.37 -19.74
C SER A 1 0.79 -5.10 -19.61
N MET A 2 0.02 -4.87 -18.55
CA MET A 2 -1.19 -5.64 -18.27
C MET A 2 -2.45 -4.82 -18.56
N LEU A 3 -2.89 -3.95 -17.64
CA LEU A 3 -4.17 -3.23 -17.75
C LEU A 3 -4.31 -2.39 -19.04
N MET A 4 -3.31 -1.56 -19.37
CA MET A 4 -3.36 -0.70 -20.57
C MET A 4 -3.25 -1.52 -21.86
N ALA A 5 -2.44 -2.58 -21.88
CA ALA A 5 -2.25 -3.41 -23.07
C ALA A 5 -3.44 -4.34 -23.32
N ALA A 6 -4.14 -4.75 -22.27
CA ALA A 6 -5.38 -5.52 -22.35
C ALA A 6 -6.59 -4.68 -22.83
N GLY A 7 -6.44 -3.35 -22.95
CA GLY A 7 -7.51 -2.48 -23.44
C GLY A 7 -8.77 -2.47 -22.56
N LEU A 8 -8.60 -2.68 -21.26
CA LEU A 8 -9.73 -2.73 -20.33
C LEU A 8 -10.47 -1.39 -20.31
N ASN A 9 -11.80 -1.45 -20.35
CA ASN A 9 -12.66 -0.29 -20.24
C ASN A 9 -12.79 0.18 -18.78
N VAL A 10 -11.68 0.65 -18.21
CA VAL A 10 -11.59 1.14 -16.83
C VAL A 10 -10.92 2.52 -16.80
N ARG A 11 -11.28 3.34 -15.81
CA ARG A 11 -10.56 4.57 -15.52
C ARG A 11 -9.41 4.26 -14.55
N LEU A 12 -8.24 3.97 -15.11
CA LEU A 12 -7.04 3.69 -14.32
C LEU A 12 -6.39 4.99 -13.82
N ARG A 13 -6.07 5.05 -12.52
CA ARG A 13 -5.17 6.03 -11.91
C ARG A 13 -4.11 5.27 -11.11
N VAL A 14 -2.87 5.73 -11.20
CA VAL A 14 -1.73 5.14 -10.47
C VAL A 14 -1.06 6.25 -9.68
N LEU A 15 -0.91 6.05 -8.37
CA LEU A 15 -0.23 6.97 -7.47
C LEU A 15 1.00 6.27 -6.89
N ILE A 16 2.18 6.88 -7.07
CA ILE A 16 3.44 6.34 -6.57
C ILE A 16 4.07 7.41 -5.67
N PRO A 17 3.95 7.29 -4.34
CA PRO A 17 4.67 8.16 -3.43
C PRO A 17 6.17 7.77 -3.43
N ALA A 18 6.96 8.43 -4.29
CA ALA A 18 8.37 8.13 -4.47
C ALA A 18 9.25 9.10 -3.67
N VAL A 19 9.93 8.57 -2.65
CA VAL A 19 10.83 9.31 -1.76
C VAL A 19 12.05 8.47 -1.38
N GLU A 20 13.08 9.11 -0.82
CA GLU A 20 14.20 8.44 -0.16
C GLU A 20 14.11 8.67 1.35
N ASN A 21 14.32 7.61 2.15
CA ASN A 21 14.43 7.71 3.61
C ASN A 21 15.90 7.84 4.03
N SER A 22 16.41 9.08 4.06
CA SER A 22 17.83 9.35 4.28
C SER A 22 18.13 9.86 5.70
N ILE A 23 19.32 9.52 6.20
CA ILE A 23 19.84 10.06 7.47
C ILE A 23 20.47 11.43 7.22
N ALA A 24 19.90 12.47 7.80
CA ALA A 24 20.40 13.84 7.69
C ALA A 24 20.06 14.66 8.94
N GLY A 25 20.69 15.83 9.11
CA GLY A 25 20.42 16.71 10.26
C GLY A 25 18.98 17.23 10.32
N ASN A 26 18.29 17.25 9.18
CA ASN A 26 16.87 17.64 9.02
C ASN A 26 15.93 16.44 8.85
N ALA A 27 16.39 15.20 9.05
CA ALA A 27 15.52 14.03 9.04
C ALA A 27 14.51 14.10 10.20
N PHE A 28 13.30 13.60 9.97
CA PHE A 28 12.30 13.45 11.02
C PHE A 28 12.77 12.42 12.05
N ARG A 29 12.37 12.60 13.30
CA ARG A 29 12.91 11.89 14.47
C ARG A 29 11.82 11.08 15.16
N PRO A 30 12.17 10.02 15.90
CA PRO A 30 11.24 9.40 16.83
C PRO A 30 10.65 10.43 17.81
N GLY A 31 9.34 10.40 17.98
CA GLY A 31 8.56 11.35 18.77
C GLY A 31 8.10 12.61 18.00
N ASP A 32 8.56 12.83 16.76
CA ASP A 32 7.98 13.87 15.91
C ASP A 32 6.51 13.55 15.63
N VAL A 33 5.68 14.59 15.50
CA VAL A 33 4.26 14.46 15.16
C VAL A 33 4.03 15.15 13.84
N LEU A 34 3.72 14.36 12.80
CA LEU A 34 3.51 14.85 11.45
C LEU A 34 2.01 14.97 11.15
N ALA A 35 1.63 16.01 10.43
CA ALA A 35 0.27 16.13 9.90
C ALA A 35 0.12 15.26 8.65
N SER A 36 -1.00 14.52 8.55
CA SER A 36 -1.36 13.78 7.34
C SER A 36 -2.38 14.53 6.49
N ARG A 37 -2.50 14.14 5.22
CA ARG A 37 -3.53 14.63 4.29
C ARG A 37 -4.94 14.43 4.82
N LYS A 38 -5.19 13.33 5.54
CA LYS A 38 -6.50 13.01 6.14
C LYS A 38 -6.86 13.93 7.32
N GLY A 39 -5.99 14.86 7.71
CA GLY A 39 -6.20 15.81 8.80
C GLY A 39 -5.95 15.23 10.20
N ILE A 40 -5.51 13.97 10.28
CA ILE A 40 -5.06 13.34 11.53
C ILE A 40 -3.55 13.51 11.68
N SER A 41 -3.07 13.59 12.91
CA SER A 41 -1.64 13.64 13.22
C SER A 41 -1.09 12.23 13.46
N VAL A 42 0.15 11.98 13.03
CA VAL A 42 0.86 10.71 13.22
C VAL A 42 2.13 10.94 14.03
N GLU A 43 2.24 10.29 15.18
CA GLU A 43 3.48 10.23 15.94
C GLU A 43 4.44 9.22 15.32
N ILE A 44 5.69 9.62 15.15
CA ILE A 44 6.75 8.76 14.63
C ILE A 44 7.32 7.92 15.76
N GLY A 45 6.84 6.68 15.91
CA GLY A 45 7.44 5.71 16.85
C GLY A 45 8.77 5.12 16.35
N ASN A 46 8.89 4.92 15.03
CA ASN A 46 10.09 4.39 14.37
C ASN A 46 10.19 4.99 12.96
N THR A 47 11.35 5.55 12.61
CA THR A 47 11.61 6.18 11.30
C THR A 47 11.77 5.18 10.15
N ASP A 48 12.03 3.91 10.47
CA ASP A 48 12.10 2.78 9.51
C ASP A 48 10.72 2.17 9.20
N ALA A 49 9.66 2.79 9.74
CA ALA A 49 8.27 2.53 9.37
C ALA A 49 7.73 3.65 8.47
N GLU A 50 8.56 4.24 7.62
CA GLU A 50 8.19 5.37 6.76
C GLU A 50 7.24 5.00 5.62
N GLY A 51 7.31 3.77 5.13
CA GLY A 51 6.51 3.32 3.99
C GLY A 51 5.00 3.54 4.20
N ARG A 52 4.52 3.31 5.42
CA ARG A 52 3.10 3.54 5.77
C ARG A 52 2.73 5.03 5.86
N LEU A 53 3.69 5.91 6.14
CA LEU A 53 3.45 7.37 6.20
C LEU A 53 3.16 7.90 4.80
N VAL A 54 4.04 7.57 3.85
CA VAL A 54 3.91 8.03 2.48
C VAL A 54 2.72 7.39 1.77
N LEU A 55 2.43 6.12 2.06
CA LEU A 55 1.23 5.44 1.56
C LEU A 55 -0.05 5.99 2.18
N GLY A 56 -0.05 6.37 3.45
CA GLY A 56 -1.23 6.95 4.11
C GLY A 56 -1.75 8.19 3.38
N ASP A 57 -0.85 9.09 2.98
CA ASP A 57 -1.22 10.29 2.22
C ASP A 57 -1.61 9.97 0.77
N ALA A 58 -0.96 8.99 0.13
CA ALA A 58 -1.32 8.55 -1.22
C ALA A 58 -2.72 7.91 -1.26
N LEU A 59 -3.04 7.08 -0.26
CA LEU A 59 -4.37 6.47 -0.10
C LEU A 59 -5.43 7.54 0.18
N ALA A 60 -5.14 8.50 1.07
CA ALA A 60 -6.05 9.63 1.32
C ALA A 60 -6.32 10.46 0.04
N LEU A 61 -5.31 10.68 -0.80
CA LEU A 61 -5.48 11.35 -2.09
C LEU A 61 -6.26 10.50 -3.11
N ALA A 62 -6.12 9.19 -3.07
CA ALA A 62 -6.87 8.29 -3.95
C ALA A 62 -8.35 8.25 -3.58
N ASP A 63 -8.65 8.19 -2.29
CA ASP A 63 -9.99 8.07 -1.72
C ASP A 63 -10.87 9.31 -1.98
N GLU A 64 -10.26 10.50 -2.13
CA GLU A 64 -10.96 11.74 -2.51
C GLU A 64 -11.72 11.66 -3.85
N GLU A 65 -11.34 10.74 -4.74
CA GLU A 65 -12.02 10.52 -6.03
C GLU A 65 -13.12 9.45 -5.95
N GLU A 66 -13.40 8.90 -4.77
CA GLU A 66 -14.39 7.84 -4.52
C GLU A 66 -14.25 6.66 -5.51
N PRO A 67 -13.05 6.04 -5.62
CA PRO A 67 -12.81 4.99 -6.59
C PRO A 67 -13.64 3.74 -6.28
N ARG A 68 -14.10 3.04 -7.33
CA ARG A 68 -14.82 1.76 -7.17
C ARG A 68 -13.96 0.68 -6.49
N LEU A 69 -12.65 0.72 -6.73
CA LEU A 69 -11.69 -0.22 -6.17
C LEU A 69 -10.37 0.53 -5.95
N LEU A 70 -9.80 0.38 -4.75
CA LEU A 70 -8.49 0.89 -4.40
C LEU A 70 -7.59 -0.30 -4.02
N VAL A 71 -6.43 -0.41 -4.67
CA VAL A 71 -5.45 -1.45 -4.43
C VAL A 71 -4.11 -0.79 -4.14
N ASP A 72 -3.48 -1.13 -3.03
CA ASP A 72 -2.10 -0.77 -2.74
C ASP A 72 -1.19 -2.00 -2.78
N MET A 73 0.08 -1.76 -3.07
CA MET A 73 1.13 -2.77 -3.05
C MET A 73 2.31 -2.19 -2.31
N ALA A 74 2.76 -2.87 -1.26
CA ALA A 74 3.84 -2.40 -0.43
C ALA A 74 4.68 -3.52 0.15
N THR A 75 5.99 -3.35 0.13
CA THR A 75 6.95 -4.20 0.86
C THR A 75 7.07 -3.72 2.31
N LEU A 76 5.94 -3.60 3.02
CA LEU A 76 5.77 -2.69 4.15
C LEU A 76 6.47 -3.13 5.45
N THR A 77 6.64 -4.44 5.68
CA THR A 77 7.23 -4.92 6.94
C THR A 77 8.04 -6.20 6.77
N GLY A 78 9.08 -6.34 7.60
CA GLY A 78 9.76 -7.62 7.79
C GLY A 78 8.87 -8.68 8.46
N ALA A 79 7.82 -8.28 9.19
CA ALA A 79 6.92 -9.19 9.88
C ALA A 79 6.09 -10.05 8.93
N ALA A 80 5.60 -9.47 7.83
CA ALA A 80 4.92 -10.19 6.76
C ALA A 80 5.77 -11.36 6.22
N ARG A 81 7.05 -11.07 5.94
CA ARG A 81 8.03 -12.08 5.50
C ARG A 81 8.30 -13.16 6.55
N VAL A 82 8.28 -12.82 7.83
CA VAL A 82 8.43 -13.81 8.92
C VAL A 82 7.21 -14.72 9.01
N ALA A 83 6.01 -14.19 8.76
CA ALA A 83 4.76 -14.94 8.86
C ALA A 83 4.55 -15.93 7.71
N LEU A 84 4.77 -15.50 6.47
CA LEU A 84 4.43 -16.28 5.26
C LEU A 84 5.65 -16.69 4.42
N GLY A 85 6.86 -16.28 4.80
CA GLY A 85 8.06 -16.47 3.99
C GLY A 85 8.21 -15.42 2.87
N PRO A 86 9.19 -15.59 1.98
CA PRO A 86 9.46 -14.65 0.90
C PRO A 86 8.55 -14.83 -0.32
N ASP A 87 7.91 -16.00 -0.47
CA ASP A 87 7.25 -16.42 -1.72
C ASP A 87 5.73 -16.29 -1.69
N LEU A 88 5.13 -16.03 -0.52
CA LEU A 88 3.68 -15.88 -0.36
C LEU A 88 3.33 -14.46 0.13
N PRO A 89 2.84 -13.58 -0.75
CA PRO A 89 2.44 -12.23 -0.38
C PRO A 89 1.16 -12.25 0.48
N PRO A 90 1.15 -11.66 1.69
CA PRO A 90 -0.11 -11.45 2.40
C PRO A 90 -0.94 -10.37 1.72
N PHE A 91 -2.24 -10.58 1.65
CA PHE A 91 -3.20 -9.51 1.33
C PHE A 91 -4.16 -9.26 2.50
N TYR A 92 -4.74 -8.07 2.52
CA TYR A 92 -5.69 -7.64 3.55
C TYR A 92 -6.85 -6.91 2.87
N THR A 93 -8.07 -7.31 3.21
CA THR A 93 -9.29 -6.62 2.79
C THR A 93 -10.39 -6.92 3.81
N ASP A 94 -11.33 -6.01 3.97
CA ASP A 94 -12.57 -6.21 4.73
C ASP A 94 -13.74 -6.68 3.83
N ASP A 95 -13.53 -6.77 2.52
CA ASP A 95 -14.51 -7.27 1.55
C ASP A 95 -14.30 -8.78 1.29
N GLU A 96 -15.17 -9.59 1.88
CA GLU A 96 -15.14 -11.05 1.76
C GLU A 96 -15.39 -11.55 0.33
N ALA A 97 -16.16 -10.80 -0.47
CA ALA A 97 -16.42 -11.13 -1.86
C ALA A 97 -15.16 -10.90 -2.70
N LEU A 98 -14.50 -9.76 -2.51
CA LEU A 98 -13.22 -9.47 -3.16
C LEU A 98 -12.14 -10.49 -2.75
N ALA A 99 -12.06 -10.84 -1.47
CA ALA A 99 -11.14 -11.86 -0.99
C ALA A 99 -11.37 -13.22 -1.69
N SER A 100 -12.63 -13.63 -1.82
CA SER A 100 -13.00 -14.87 -2.50
C SER A 100 -12.65 -14.86 -3.99
N GLU A 101 -12.89 -13.74 -4.67
CA GLU A 101 -12.54 -13.55 -6.08
C GLU A 101 -11.02 -13.61 -6.31
N LEU A 102 -10.24 -12.95 -5.45
CA LEU A 102 -8.78 -12.96 -5.51
C LEU A 102 -8.21 -14.36 -5.25
N ALA A 103 -8.72 -15.08 -4.25
CA ALA A 103 -8.28 -16.44 -3.95
C ALA A 103 -8.54 -17.41 -5.12
N ALA A 104 -9.72 -17.30 -5.75
CA ALA A 104 -10.04 -18.10 -6.93
C ALA A 104 -9.13 -17.76 -8.13
N ALA A 105 -8.85 -16.47 -8.35
CA ALA A 105 -7.95 -16.02 -9.40
C ALA A 105 -6.52 -16.51 -9.19
N SER A 106 -6.01 -16.40 -7.96
CA SER A 106 -4.68 -16.89 -7.53
C SER A 106 -4.47 -18.36 -7.89
N LEU A 107 -5.45 -19.21 -7.56
CA LEU A 107 -5.41 -20.63 -7.91
C LEU A 107 -5.41 -20.86 -9.42
N ALA A 108 -6.19 -20.08 -10.17
CA ALA A 108 -6.33 -20.26 -11.62
C ALA A 108 -5.08 -19.85 -12.41
N VAL A 109 -4.29 -18.91 -11.88
CA VAL A 109 -3.06 -18.42 -12.53
C VAL A 109 -1.76 -18.97 -11.91
N GLU A 110 -1.89 -19.87 -10.92
CA GLU A 110 -0.76 -20.48 -10.20
C GLU A 110 0.17 -19.45 -9.54
N ASP A 111 -0.39 -18.34 -9.06
CA ASP A 111 0.33 -17.27 -8.35
C ASP A 111 -0.28 -17.11 -6.94
N PRO A 112 0.32 -17.71 -5.91
CA PRO A 112 -0.29 -17.85 -4.59
C PRO A 112 -0.37 -16.50 -3.83
N LEU A 113 -1.51 -16.26 -3.17
CA LEU A 113 -1.84 -15.08 -2.35
C LEU A 113 -2.50 -15.50 -1.04
#